data_AF-A0AAD5JD93-F1
#
_entry.id   AF-A0AAD5JD93-F1
#
_cell.length_a   1.000
_cell.length_b   1.000
_cell.length_c   1.000
_cell.angle_alpha   90.00
_cell.angle_beta   90.00
_cell.angle_gamma   90.00
#
_symmetry.space_group_name_H-M   'P 1'
#
loop_
_entity.id
_entity.type
_entity.pdbx_description
1 polymer ?
#
loop_
_entity_poly.entity_id
_entity_poly.type
_entity_poly.pdbx_seq_one_letter_code
_entity_poly.pdbx_strand_id
1 'polypeptide(L)'
;MGRVGKFRNSEDVLLWLFKKDGCFNTKSACDVIKVRLPKFGWAKWIWHKCLLKKISVCMWKVALNCLSVDEKVKSVGVSIVSACNCCSSRGIEDLDHILNNGDFASNLWRKVSVEVGVPFLAHRSWKEIVHQWFNRAGQSSQLRNLMGLIPCLVIWRL
;
A
#
# COMPACT_ATOMS: atom_id res chain seq x y z
N MET A 1 24.13 -36.32 -6.70
CA MET A 1 23.07 -37.32 -6.96
C MET A 1 23.17 -38.41 -5.89
N GLY A 2 22.33 -38.36 -4.86
CA GLY A 2 22.24 -39.40 -3.83
C GLY A 2 20.99 -40.25 -4.08
N ARG A 3 21.15 -41.58 -4.17
CA ARG A 3 20.05 -42.53 -4.39
C ARG A 3 19.14 -42.55 -3.16
N VAL A 4 17.84 -42.36 -3.36
CA VAL A 4 16.81 -42.62 -2.35
C VAL A 4 16.71 -44.13 -2.16
N GLY A 5 17.00 -44.58 -0.95
CA GLY A 5 17.18 -45.98 -0.58
C GLY A 5 15.88 -46.79 -0.58
N LYS A 6 16.04 -48.09 -0.82
CA LYS A 6 15.00 -49.13 -0.73
C LYS A 6 14.33 -49.12 0.64
N PHE A 7 12.99 -49.15 0.62
CA PHE A 7 12.08 -49.30 1.76
C PHE A 7 12.56 -50.36 2.77
N ARG A 8 12.82 -49.92 4.02
CA ARG A 8 13.02 -50.75 5.21
C ARG A 8 12.50 -49.96 6.42
N ASN A 9 11.35 -50.35 7.00
CA ASN A 9 10.85 -50.00 8.34
C ASN A 9 11.47 -48.75 9.00
N SER A 10 11.43 -47.60 8.34
CA SER A 10 12.02 -46.36 8.82
C SER A 10 10.90 -45.36 9.01
N GLU A 11 10.84 -44.72 10.17
CA GLU A 11 9.88 -43.65 10.44
C GLU A 11 9.95 -42.57 9.35
N ASP A 12 8.79 -42.09 8.94
CA ASP A 12 8.70 -40.99 7.99
C ASP A 12 9.36 -39.73 8.57
N VAL A 13 10.29 -39.13 7.82
CA VAL A 13 10.99 -37.92 8.24
C VAL A 13 10.59 -36.74 7.36
N LEU A 14 10.21 -35.62 7.98
CA LEU A 14 9.94 -34.37 7.29
C LEU A 14 11.26 -33.73 6.83
N LEU A 15 11.39 -33.50 5.52
CA LEU A 15 12.55 -32.84 4.92
C LEU A 15 12.17 -31.48 4.35
N TRP A 16 12.90 -30.44 4.76
CA TRP A 16 12.75 -29.10 4.22
C TRP A 16 13.57 -28.92 2.94
N LEU A 17 12.92 -29.03 1.78
CA LEU A 17 13.57 -29.08 0.46
C LEU A 17 14.32 -27.80 0.06
N PHE A 18 14.03 -26.67 0.70
CA PHE A 18 14.67 -25.37 0.39
C PHE A 18 16.02 -25.17 1.09
N LYS A 19 16.55 -26.24 1.68
CA LYS A 19 17.86 -26.31 2.32
C LYS A 19 18.53 -27.64 1.99
N LYS A 20 19.82 -27.60 1.68
CA LYS A 20 20.61 -28.80 1.37
C LYS A 20 20.76 -29.77 2.55
N ASP A 21 20.68 -29.25 3.77
CA ASP A 21 20.72 -30.05 5.01
C ASP A 21 19.35 -30.67 5.37
N GLY A 22 18.29 -30.35 4.61
CA GLY A 22 16.93 -30.82 4.90
C GLY A 22 16.32 -30.21 6.16
N CYS A 23 17.03 -29.32 6.87
CA CYS A 23 16.58 -28.76 8.14
C CYS A 23 15.68 -27.55 7.91
N PHE A 24 14.50 -27.60 8.53
CA PHE A 24 13.59 -26.45 8.56
C PHE A 24 14.21 -25.28 9.33
N ASN A 25 14.02 -24.08 8.80
CA ASN A 25 14.18 -22.86 9.58
C ASN A 25 13.27 -21.75 9.03
N THR A 26 12.86 -20.86 9.94
CA THR A 26 11.92 -19.77 9.64
C THR A 26 12.42 -18.84 8.54
N LYS A 27 13.74 -18.63 8.41
CA LYS A 27 14.32 -17.78 7.36
C LYS A 27 14.03 -18.35 5.97
N SER A 28 14.39 -19.62 5.74
CA SER A 28 14.16 -20.28 4.46
C SER A 28 12.67 -20.46 4.14
N ALA A 29 11.82 -20.74 5.13
CA ALA A 29 10.37 -20.75 4.96
C ALA A 29 9.83 -19.38 4.54
N CYS A 30 10.27 -18.31 5.21
CA CYS A 30 9.93 -16.96 4.84
C CYS A 30 10.37 -16.60 3.42
N ASP A 31 11.58 -16.99 3.01
CA ASP A 31 12.09 -16.67 1.68
C ASP A 31 11.28 -17.35 0.56
N VAL A 32 10.67 -18.50 0.84
CA VAL A 32 9.78 -19.22 -0.09
C VAL A 32 8.39 -18.58 -0.16
N ILE A 33 7.84 -18.19 0.99
CA ILE A 33 6.46 -17.67 1.07
C ILE A 33 6.40 -16.18 0.67
N LYS A 34 7.50 -15.43 0.85
CA LYS A 34 7.53 -13.98 0.57
C LYS A 34 7.45 -13.72 -0.93
N VAL A 35 6.29 -13.24 -1.37
CA VAL A 35 6.16 -12.54 -2.65
C VAL A 35 6.93 -11.21 -2.56
N ARG A 36 8.04 -11.10 -3.29
CA ARG A 36 8.83 -9.87 -3.35
C ARG A 36 8.14 -8.88 -4.29
N LEU A 37 7.35 -7.99 -3.71
CA LEU A 37 6.82 -6.85 -4.43
C LEU A 37 7.95 -5.85 -4.77
N PRO A 38 7.80 -5.06 -5.86
CA PRO A 38 8.73 -3.98 -6.16
C PRO A 38 8.92 -3.08 -4.94
N LYS A 39 10.16 -2.62 -4.72
CA LYS A 39 10.43 -1.65 -3.67
C LYS A 39 9.69 -0.35 -4.02
N PHE A 40 8.68 0.00 -3.22
CA PHE A 40 8.04 1.31 -3.35
C PHE A 40 9.04 2.41 -3.02
N GLY A 41 9.34 3.30 -3.96
CA GLY A 41 10.23 4.45 -3.74
C GLY A 41 9.78 5.37 -2.60
N TRP A 42 8.52 5.23 -2.19
CA TRP A 42 7.86 6.00 -1.14
C TRP A 42 7.94 5.37 0.25
N ALA A 43 8.48 4.15 0.38
CA ALA A 43 8.47 3.42 1.65
C ALA A 43 9.08 4.22 2.81
N LYS A 44 10.13 5.01 2.55
CA LYS A 44 10.76 5.89 3.54
C LYS A 44 9.81 6.94 4.12
N TRP A 45 8.84 7.41 3.33
CA TRP A 45 7.85 8.41 3.74
C TRP A 45 6.70 7.74 4.50
N ILE A 46 6.22 6.59 4.01
CA ILE A 46 5.18 5.79 4.68
C ILE A 46 5.60 5.37 6.10
N TRP A 47 6.87 4.97 6.26
CA TRP A 47 7.43 4.51 7.52
C TRP A 47 8.21 5.59 8.27
N HIS A 48 7.97 6.86 7.97
CA HIS A 48 8.69 7.97 8.61
C HIS A 48 8.43 8.01 10.13
N LYS A 49 9.48 8.31 10.92
CA LYS A 49 9.42 8.29 12.40
C LYS A 49 8.41 9.24 13.03
N CYS A 50 8.05 10.32 12.33
CA CYS A 50 7.06 11.30 12.78
C CYS A 50 5.61 10.87 12.52
N LEU A 51 5.37 9.78 11.77
CA LEU A 51 4.03 9.27 11.54
C LEU A 51 3.62 8.30 12.63
N LEU A 52 2.37 8.42 13.06
CA LEU A 52 1.74 7.40 13.90
C LEU A 52 1.65 6.09 13.13
N LYS A 53 1.83 4.96 13.80
CA LYS A 53 1.82 3.63 13.17
C LYS A 53 0.51 3.34 12.42
N LYS A 54 -0.63 3.83 12.93
CA LYS A 54 -1.93 3.71 12.25
C LYS A 54 -1.95 4.35 10.86
N ILE A 55 -1.28 5.50 10.71
CA ILE A 55 -1.15 6.23 9.44
C ILE A 55 -0.26 5.46 8.48
N SER A 56 0.89 4.97 8.96
CA SER A 56 1.79 4.12 8.17
C SER A 56 1.10 2.85 7.67
N VAL A 57 0.32 2.17 8.53
CA VAL A 57 -0.43 0.97 8.16
C VAL A 57 -1.53 1.28 7.14
N CYS A 58 -2.25 2.39 7.28
CA CYS A 58 -3.21 2.84 6.28
C CYS A 58 -2.54 3.07 4.92
N MET A 59 -1.45 3.84 4.89
CA MET A 59 -0.69 4.09 3.67
C MET A 59 -0.13 2.80 3.04
N TRP A 60 0.29 1.85 3.86
CA TRP A 60 0.73 0.54 3.38
C TRP A 60 -0.42 -0.25 2.75
N LYS A 61 -1.62 -0.26 3.36
CA LYS A 61 -2.82 -0.86 2.76
C LYS A 61 -3.20 -0.20 1.44
N VAL A 62 -3.14 1.13 1.37
CA VAL A 62 -3.39 1.91 0.14
C VAL A 62 -2.39 1.51 -0.95
N ALA A 63 -1.09 1.47 -0.63
CA ALA A 63 -0.04 1.10 -1.59
C ALA A 63 -0.23 -0.33 -2.16
N LEU A 64 -0.80 -1.23 -1.37
CA LEU A 64 -1.09 -2.62 -1.77
C LEU A 64 -2.49 -2.84 -2.35
N ASN A 65 -3.29 -1.77 -2.54
CA ASN A 65 -4.67 -1.86 -3.00
C ASN A 65 -5.55 -2.76 -2.09
N CYS A 66 -5.37 -2.62 -0.78
CA CYS A 66 -6.03 -3.40 0.27
C CYS A 66 -7.06 -2.60 1.08
N LEU A 67 -7.52 -1.44 0.59
CA LEU A 67 -8.66 -0.77 1.20
C LEU A 67 -9.97 -1.49 0.83
N SER A 68 -10.92 -1.48 1.76
CA SER A 68 -12.26 -2.01 1.58
C SER A 68 -13.13 -0.96 0.89
N VAL A 69 -13.02 -0.86 -0.44
CA VAL A 69 -13.93 -0.06 -1.28
C VAL A 69 -14.92 -0.97 -1.97
N ASP A 70 -16.10 -0.45 -2.33
CA ASP A 70 -17.14 -1.23 -3.00
C ASP A 70 -16.64 -1.95 -4.26
N GLU A 71 -15.79 -1.30 -5.07
CA GLU A 71 -15.19 -1.91 -6.26
C GLU A 71 -14.46 -3.23 -5.91
N LYS A 72 -13.76 -3.26 -4.77
CA LYS A 72 -13.03 -4.45 -4.32
C LYS A 72 -13.99 -5.57 -3.89
N VAL A 73 -15.09 -5.21 -3.24
CA VAL A 73 -16.14 -6.17 -2.85
C VAL A 73 -16.83 -6.77 -4.08
N LYS A 74 -17.11 -5.94 -5.10
CA LYS A 74 -17.61 -6.41 -6.39
C LYS A 74 -16.63 -7.34 -7.09
N SER A 75 -15.33 -7.05 -7.04
CA SER A 75 -14.29 -7.85 -7.70
C SER A 75 -14.20 -9.31 -7.19
N VAL A 76 -14.73 -9.59 -6.00
CA VAL A 76 -14.80 -10.94 -5.42
C VAL A 76 -16.18 -11.61 -5.59
N GLY A 77 -17.05 -11.04 -6.42
CA GLY A 77 -18.33 -11.64 -6.81
C GLY A 77 -19.53 -11.27 -5.93
N VAL A 78 -19.37 -10.34 -4.99
CA VAL A 78 -20.47 -9.89 -4.14
C VAL A 78 -21.25 -8.77 -4.87
N SER A 79 -22.53 -9.02 -5.14
CA SER A 79 -23.40 -8.06 -5.82
C SER A 79 -23.88 -6.96 -4.86
N ILE A 80 -23.23 -5.81 -4.91
CA ILE A 80 -23.63 -4.59 -4.20
C ILE A 80 -23.84 -3.43 -5.17
N VAL A 81 -24.67 -2.46 -4.80
CA VAL A 81 -24.71 -1.16 -5.48
C VAL A 81 -23.57 -0.33 -4.93
N SER A 82 -22.67 0.14 -5.82
CA SER A 82 -21.55 0.97 -5.37
C SER A 82 -21.96 2.42 -5.36
N ALA A 83 -21.70 3.10 -4.25
CA ALA A 83 -22.02 4.52 -4.10
C ALA A 83 -21.18 5.16 -3.00
N CYS A 84 -20.32 6.11 -3.37
CA CYS A 84 -19.55 6.87 -2.39
C CYS A 84 -20.48 7.73 -1.52
N ASN A 85 -20.34 7.62 -0.20
CA ASN A 85 -21.12 8.40 0.76
C ASN A 85 -20.49 9.77 1.11
N CYS A 86 -19.26 10.02 0.65
CA CYS A 86 -18.54 11.27 0.92
C CYS A 86 -18.89 12.39 -0.07
N CYS A 87 -19.51 12.06 -1.20
CA CYS A 87 -19.77 12.97 -2.31
C CYS A 87 -21.26 13.30 -2.44
N SER A 88 -21.58 14.54 -2.82
CA SER A 88 -22.96 14.95 -3.10
C SER A 88 -23.51 14.23 -4.33
N SER A 89 -22.67 14.09 -5.36
CA SER A 89 -22.94 13.21 -6.49
C SER A 89 -22.40 11.81 -6.16
N ARG A 90 -23.29 10.82 -6.03
CA ARG A 90 -22.91 9.45 -5.68
C ARG A 90 -22.22 8.79 -6.89
N GLY A 91 -20.89 8.85 -6.91
CA GLY A 91 -20.05 8.11 -7.87
C GLY A 91 -19.76 6.68 -7.42
N ILE A 92 -19.13 5.90 -8.30
CA ILE A 92 -18.60 4.58 -7.97
C ILE A 92 -17.52 4.75 -6.89
N GLU A 93 -17.62 3.97 -5.83
CA GLU A 93 -16.63 3.93 -4.76
C GLU A 93 -15.49 2.98 -5.15
N ASP A 94 -14.53 3.54 -5.86
CA ASP A 94 -13.22 2.94 -6.14
C ASP A 94 -12.11 3.70 -5.41
N LEU A 95 -10.89 3.14 -5.43
CA LEU A 95 -9.76 3.71 -4.68
C LEU A 95 -9.34 5.10 -5.19
N ASP A 96 -9.44 5.35 -6.50
CA ASP A 96 -9.14 6.65 -7.08
C ASP A 96 -10.20 7.70 -6.71
N HIS A 97 -11.47 7.30 -6.65
CA HIS A 97 -12.57 8.14 -6.21
C HIS A 97 -12.40 8.57 -4.76
N ILE A 98 -12.21 7.62 -3.83
CA ILE A 98 -12.10 7.95 -2.40
C ILE A 98 -10.83 8.73 -2.07
N LEU A 99 -9.73 8.50 -2.79
CA LEU A 99 -8.44 9.12 -2.49
C LEU A 99 -8.14 10.37 -3.32
N ASN A 100 -8.86 10.61 -4.42
CA ASN A 100 -8.61 11.79 -5.25
C ASN A 100 -9.82 12.34 -6.03
N ASN A 101 -10.47 11.53 -6.87
CA ASN A 101 -11.42 12.04 -7.87
C ASN A 101 -12.77 12.44 -7.30
N GLY A 102 -13.16 11.89 -6.14
CA GLY A 102 -14.39 12.24 -5.47
C GLY A 102 -14.40 13.70 -5.03
N ASP A 103 -15.59 14.32 -5.05
CA ASP A 103 -15.79 15.73 -4.72
C ASP A 103 -15.09 16.11 -3.41
N PHE A 104 -15.27 15.30 -2.36
CA PHE A 104 -14.64 15.52 -1.07
C PHE A 104 -13.11 15.44 -1.13
N ALA A 105 -12.57 14.39 -1.73
CA ALA A 105 -11.13 14.15 -1.83
C ALA A 105 -10.42 15.23 -2.66
N SER A 106 -10.97 15.53 -3.84
CA SER A 106 -10.46 16.58 -4.74
C SER A 106 -10.46 17.95 -4.06
N ASN A 107 -11.53 18.26 -3.31
CA ASN A 107 -11.61 19.51 -2.54
C ASN A 107 -10.56 19.58 -1.43
N LEU A 108 -10.31 18.48 -0.72
CA LEU A 108 -9.28 18.42 0.31
C LEU A 108 -7.88 18.59 -0.29
N TRP A 109 -7.55 17.85 -1.35
CA TRP A 109 -6.27 17.97 -2.03
C TRP A 109 -6.03 19.36 -2.58
N ARG A 110 -7.06 20.01 -3.16
CA ARG A 110 -6.96 21.37 -3.67
C ARG A 110 -6.64 22.36 -2.55
N LYS A 111 -7.35 22.28 -1.41
CA LYS A 111 -7.08 23.15 -0.24
C LYS A 111 -5.65 22.97 0.26
N VAL A 112 -5.22 21.74 0.52
CA VAL A 112 -3.86 21.45 1.01
C VAL A 112 -2.79 21.88 0.01
N SER A 113 -3.03 21.70 -1.28
CA SER A 113 -2.13 22.12 -2.36
C SER A 113 -1.93 23.63 -2.39
N VAL A 114 -3.02 24.41 -2.25
CA VAL A 114 -2.97 25.88 -2.21
C VAL A 114 -2.19 26.37 -0.99
N GLU A 115 -2.46 25.82 0.20
CA GLU A 115 -1.79 26.23 1.45
C GLU A 115 -0.27 26.00 1.42
N VAL A 116 0.20 25.00 0.66
CA VAL A 116 1.63 24.60 0.61
C VAL A 116 2.31 25.07 -0.69
N GLY A 117 1.60 25.78 -1.56
CA GLY A 117 2.13 26.26 -2.84
C GLY A 117 2.49 25.15 -3.83
N VAL A 118 1.80 24.01 -3.77
CA VAL A 118 1.97 22.89 -4.71
C VAL A 118 0.87 22.99 -5.77
N PRO A 119 1.19 22.92 -7.08
CA PRO A 119 0.17 22.88 -8.12
C PRO A 119 -0.71 21.65 -7.97
N PHE A 120 -2.01 21.88 -7.79
CA PHE A 120 -3.02 20.84 -7.88
C PHE A 120 -3.23 20.48 -9.34
N LEU A 121 -3.01 19.21 -9.69
CA LEU A 121 -3.21 18.69 -11.04
C LEU A 121 -4.52 17.91 -11.06
N ALA A 122 -5.53 18.46 -11.73
CA ALA A 122 -6.80 17.77 -11.96
C ALA A 122 -6.58 16.51 -12.82
N HIS A 123 -7.50 15.55 -12.71
CA HIS A 123 -7.56 14.33 -13.54
C HIS A 123 -6.33 13.41 -13.45
N ARG A 124 -5.65 13.39 -12.30
CA ARG A 124 -4.59 12.42 -12.00
C ARG A 124 -5.13 11.28 -11.16
N SER A 125 -4.49 10.11 -11.21
CA SER A 125 -4.73 9.07 -10.21
C SER A 125 -4.19 9.49 -8.84
N TRP A 126 -4.72 8.90 -7.77
CA TRP A 126 -4.22 9.09 -6.42
C TRP A 126 -2.71 8.78 -6.34
N LYS A 127 -2.24 7.77 -7.09
CA LYS A 127 -0.81 7.38 -7.12
C LYS A 127 0.05 8.50 -7.66
N GLU A 128 -0.39 9.15 -8.74
CA GLU A 128 0.38 10.22 -9.38
C GLU A 128 0.49 11.45 -8.49
N ILE A 129 -0.59 11.82 -7.79
CA ILE A 129 -0.57 12.90 -6.81
C ILE A 129 0.44 12.57 -5.71
N VAL A 130 0.31 11.41 -5.08
CA VAL A 130 1.24 10.96 -4.05
C VAL A 130 2.69 10.94 -4.55
N HIS A 131 2.91 10.46 -5.78
CA HIS A 131 4.24 10.45 -6.40
C HIS A 131 4.81 11.87 -6.59
N GLN A 132 3.98 12.82 -7.03
CA GLN A 132 4.37 14.22 -7.22
C GLN A 132 4.83 14.85 -5.89
N TRP A 133 4.08 14.63 -4.81
CA TRP A 133 4.44 15.13 -3.48
C TRP A 133 5.74 14.49 -2.98
N PHE A 134 5.87 13.17 -3.08
CA PHE A 134 7.07 12.47 -2.62
C PHE A 134 8.33 12.78 -3.43
N ASN A 135 8.19 13.16 -4.70
CA ASN A 135 9.32 13.63 -5.52
C ASN A 135 9.83 15.00 -5.07
N ARG A 136 8.95 15.88 -4.56
CA ARG A 136 9.33 17.18 -4.01
C ARG A 136 9.91 17.07 -2.60
N ALA A 137 9.49 16.03 -1.88
CA ALA A 137 9.92 15.76 -0.53
C ALA A 137 11.43 15.46 -0.41
N GLY A 138 11.97 15.70 0.77
CA GLY A 138 13.39 15.50 1.07
C GLY A 138 13.73 15.86 2.50
N GLN A 139 14.91 15.47 2.97
CA GLN A 139 15.35 15.73 4.35
C GLN A 139 16.21 16.99 4.48
N SER A 140 16.45 17.72 3.38
CA SER A 140 17.34 18.88 3.38
C SER A 140 16.73 20.13 4.01
N SER A 141 15.41 20.18 4.18
CA SER A 141 14.72 21.29 4.83
C SER A 141 13.43 20.83 5.51
N GLN A 142 12.95 21.59 6.49
CA GLN A 142 11.70 21.28 7.20
C GLN A 142 10.51 21.24 6.24
N LEU A 143 10.43 22.19 5.30
CA LEU A 143 9.37 22.23 4.29
C LEU A 143 9.37 20.97 3.42
N ARG A 144 10.55 20.55 2.92
CA ARG A 144 10.66 19.33 2.11
C ARG A 144 10.36 18.06 2.92
N ASN A 145 10.65 18.07 4.22
CA ASN A 145 10.30 16.96 5.09
C ASN A 145 8.77 16.89 5.28
N LEU A 146 8.12 18.04 5.52
CA LEU A 146 6.67 18.16 5.62
C LEU A 146 5.95 17.71 4.34
N MET A 147 6.49 18.07 3.16
CA MET A 147 5.96 17.59 1.87
C MET A 147 5.92 16.05 1.78
N GLY A 148 6.79 15.34 2.49
CA GLY A 148 6.77 13.89 2.56
C GLY A 148 5.77 13.31 3.56
N LEU A 149 5.31 14.10 4.53
CA LEU A 149 4.33 13.66 5.54
C LEU A 149 2.90 13.99 5.12
N ILE A 150 2.69 15.12 4.44
CA ILE A 150 1.37 15.62 4.03
C ILE A 150 0.55 14.55 3.28
N PRO A 151 1.07 13.86 2.25
CA PRO A 151 0.27 12.85 1.55
C PRO A 151 -0.21 11.73 2.45
N CYS A 152 0.61 11.33 3.43
CA CYS A 152 0.24 10.29 4.39
C CYS A 152 -0.87 10.76 5.32
N LEU A 153 -0.82 12.03 5.76
CA LEU A 153 -1.84 12.62 6.63
C LEU A 153 -3.17 12.85 5.88
N VAL A 154 -3.11 13.33 4.64
CA VAL A 154 -4.29 13.56 3.80
C VAL A 154 -5.00 12.24 3.53
N ILE A 155 -4.27 11.22 3.05
CA ILE A 155 -4.87 9.90 2.77
C ILE A 155 -5.43 9.24 4.02
N TRP A 156 -4.79 9.41 5.18
CA TRP A 156 -5.35 8.90 6.44
C TRP A 156 -6.64 9.60 6.87
N ARG A 157 -6.84 10.85 6.43
CA ARG A 157 -8.01 11.65 6.79
C ARG A 157 -9.20 11.42 5.85
N LEU A 158 -8.93 11.03 4.60
CA LEU A 158 -9.92 10.56 3.64
C LEU A 158 -10.46 9.18 4.06
#